data_AF-A0A935Q5X6-F1
#
_entry.id   AF-A0A935Q5X6-F1
#
_cell.length_a   1.000
_cell.length_b   1.000
_cell.length_c   1.000
_cell.angle_alpha   90.00
_cell.angle_beta   90.00
_cell.angle_gamma   90.00
#
_symmetry.space_group_name_H-M   'P 1'
#
loop_
_entity.id
_entity.type
_entity.pdbx_description
1 polymer ?
#
loop_
_entity_poly.entity_id
_entity_poly.type
_entity_poly.pdbx_seq_one_letter_code
_entity_poly.pdbx_strand_id
1 'polypeptide(L)'
;MFCIDNNLFSYNAIRKIFEELKAETNLEQKEAVIAKYENAIYLHLLGHNPSEIKNLLNPTLVSELFSSVKGDIQNQINSVQLGIDRLEIVNNELNKLYFTETALKNHHSIPSLLYHWLTTQATVYTNAASNVFATVADKRTVIEPKTIINKVHIQEQQKIAFQHLAFMKGVNAQNEKIMSVEQFNQLIAAVSSLIENELVPAIGNPLPQINLPNNYIRYTFYLLHKTLYTTKSIKESWINFLHDMFLQFKNNERATTKAKFSEKPSMYDAELQQLKK
;
A
#
# COMPACT_ATOMS: atom_id res chain seq x y z
N MET A 1 -1.32 19.01 -38.59
CA MET A 1 -0.04 18.30 -38.34
C MET A 1 0.36 18.59 -36.90
N PHE A 2 -0.03 17.72 -35.97
CA PHE A 2 0.25 17.94 -34.55
C PHE A 2 1.54 17.19 -34.21
N CYS A 3 2.64 17.94 -34.08
CA CYS A 3 3.86 17.42 -33.46
C CYS A 3 3.56 17.25 -31.97
N ILE A 4 3.57 16.00 -31.49
CA ILE A 4 3.75 15.75 -30.06
C ILE A 4 5.27 15.75 -29.89
N ASP A 5 5.79 16.87 -29.38
CA ASP A 5 7.19 17.02 -29.00
C ASP A 5 7.62 15.83 -28.14
N ASN A 6 8.88 15.40 -28.30
CA ASN A 6 9.60 14.38 -27.51
C ASN A 6 9.70 14.68 -26.00
N ASN A 7 8.84 15.53 -25.48
CA ASN A 7 8.87 16.15 -24.17
C ASN A 7 7.45 16.14 -23.57
N LEU A 8 6.76 14.99 -23.65
CA LEU A 8 5.43 14.75 -23.05
C LEU A 8 5.38 15.15 -21.56
N PHE A 9 6.53 15.11 -20.89
CA PHE A 9 6.73 15.46 -19.48
C PHE A 9 7.47 16.79 -19.27
N SER A 10 7.64 17.60 -20.32
CA SER A 10 8.16 18.95 -20.13
C SER A 10 7.19 19.79 -19.33
N TYR A 11 7.72 20.75 -18.56
CA TYR A 11 6.91 21.70 -17.81
C TYR A 11 5.85 22.39 -18.69
N ASN A 12 6.20 22.73 -19.93
CA ASN A 12 5.28 23.38 -20.87
C ASN A 12 4.16 22.44 -21.33
N ALA A 13 4.48 21.16 -21.58
CA ALA A 13 3.47 20.16 -21.91
C ALA A 13 2.51 19.99 -20.73
N ILE A 14 3.03 19.71 -19.52
CA ILE A 14 2.24 19.53 -18.30
C ILE A 14 1.36 20.75 -17.99
N ARG A 15 1.91 21.95 -18.11
CA ARG A 15 1.16 23.20 -17.90
C ARG A 15 0.00 23.32 -18.89
N LYS A 16 0.20 22.98 -20.16
CA LYS A 16 -0.86 22.99 -21.18
C LYS A 16 -2.00 22.02 -20.82
N ILE A 17 -1.68 20.83 -20.29
CA ILE A 17 -2.69 19.88 -19.78
C ILE A 17 -3.56 20.52 -18.71
N PHE A 18 -2.93 21.16 -17.72
CA PHE A 18 -3.66 21.79 -16.62
C PHE A 18 -4.56 22.93 -17.09
N GLU A 19 -4.13 23.71 -18.08
CA GLU A 19 -4.98 24.76 -18.66
C GLU A 19 -6.14 24.17 -19.47
N GLU A 20 -5.92 23.12 -20.27
CA GLU A 20 -6.98 22.39 -20.99
C GLU A 20 -8.02 21.81 -20.02
N LEU A 21 -7.58 21.18 -18.92
CA LEU A 21 -8.47 20.61 -17.90
C LEU A 21 -9.25 21.66 -17.09
N LYS A 22 -8.69 22.86 -16.90
CA LYS A 22 -9.37 23.98 -16.21
C LYS A 22 -10.38 24.67 -17.10
N ALA A 23 -10.09 24.77 -18.40
CA ALA A 23 -10.96 25.43 -19.37
C ALA A 23 -12.16 24.55 -19.77
N GLU A 24 -12.03 23.22 -19.68
CA GLU A 24 -13.07 22.29 -20.10
C GLU A 24 -14.17 22.13 -19.05
N THR A 25 -15.40 22.52 -19.42
CA THR A 25 -16.58 22.43 -18.54
C THR A 25 -17.48 21.24 -18.88
N ASN A 26 -17.29 20.63 -20.06
CA ASN A 26 -18.01 19.43 -20.48
C ASN A 26 -17.31 18.17 -19.93
N LEU A 27 -18.07 17.35 -19.20
CA LEU A 27 -17.55 16.12 -18.59
C LEU A 27 -17.00 15.12 -19.62
N GLU A 28 -17.67 14.95 -20.77
CA GLU A 28 -17.26 14.01 -21.82
C GLU A 28 -15.96 14.45 -22.49
N GLN A 29 -15.80 15.75 -22.75
CA GLN A 29 -14.56 16.30 -23.28
C GLN A 29 -13.43 16.24 -22.24
N LYS A 30 -13.75 16.44 -20.96
CA LYS A 30 -12.80 16.27 -19.86
C LYS A 30 -12.31 14.83 -19.74
N GLU A 31 -13.19 13.84 -19.88
CA GLU A 31 -12.84 12.41 -19.92
C GLU A 31 -11.93 12.10 -21.11
N ALA A 32 -12.20 12.66 -22.30
CA ALA A 32 -11.34 12.49 -23.46
C ALA A 32 -9.94 13.10 -23.25
N VAL A 33 -9.85 14.27 -22.60
CA VAL A 33 -8.58 14.91 -22.24
C VAL A 33 -7.80 14.03 -21.27
N ILE A 34 -8.43 13.52 -20.20
CA ILE A 34 -7.80 12.62 -19.23
C ILE A 34 -7.29 11.33 -19.91
N ALA A 35 -8.16 10.65 -20.68
CA ALA A 35 -7.82 9.41 -21.36
C ALA A 35 -6.62 9.56 -22.30
N LYS A 36 -6.54 10.68 -23.01
CA LYS A 36 -5.43 10.96 -23.92
C LYS A 36 -4.09 10.96 -23.17
N TYR A 37 -4.03 11.58 -22.00
CA TYR A 37 -2.79 11.66 -21.23
C TYR A 37 -2.49 10.37 -20.48
N GLU A 38 -3.49 9.68 -19.93
CA GLU A 38 -3.32 8.35 -19.33
C GLU A 38 -2.76 7.35 -20.34
N ASN A 39 -3.32 7.30 -21.55
CA ASN A 39 -2.82 6.43 -22.62
C ASN A 39 -1.39 6.80 -23.02
N ALA A 40 -1.07 8.09 -23.13
CA ALA A 40 0.29 8.52 -23.47
C ALA A 40 1.31 8.11 -22.40
N ILE A 41 0.99 8.28 -21.11
CA ILE A 41 1.84 7.84 -20.00
C ILE A 41 2.02 6.33 -20.05
N TYR A 42 0.93 5.59 -20.21
CA TYR A 42 0.95 4.13 -20.22
C TYR A 42 1.82 3.56 -21.35
N LEU A 43 1.67 4.10 -22.56
CA LEU A 43 2.46 3.69 -23.72
C LEU A 43 3.94 4.01 -23.54
N HIS A 44 4.26 5.18 -22.95
CA HIS A 44 5.63 5.53 -22.60
C HIS A 44 6.25 4.54 -21.61
N LEU A 45 5.49 4.12 -20.58
CA LEU A 45 5.95 3.11 -19.61
C LEU A 45 6.18 1.73 -20.24
N LEU A 46 5.47 1.41 -21.33
CA LEU A 46 5.70 0.22 -22.14
C LEU A 46 6.86 0.36 -23.15
N GLY A 47 7.51 1.52 -23.19
CA GLY A 47 8.62 1.79 -24.11
C GLY A 47 8.18 2.23 -25.52
N HIS A 48 6.88 2.42 -25.75
CA HIS A 48 6.37 2.98 -27.00
C HIS A 48 6.44 4.51 -26.96
N ASN A 49 6.76 5.13 -28.10
CA ASN A 49 6.66 6.58 -28.18
C ASN A 49 5.18 6.97 -28.38
N PRO A 50 4.58 7.78 -27.49
CA PRO A 50 3.17 8.19 -27.65
C PRO A 50 2.89 8.93 -28.96
N SER A 51 3.92 9.53 -29.57
CA SER A 51 3.82 10.19 -30.89
C SER A 51 3.74 9.21 -32.07
N GLU A 52 4.15 7.95 -31.91
CA GLU A 52 3.98 6.89 -32.91
C GLU A 52 2.52 6.41 -32.98
N ILE A 53 1.74 6.61 -31.92
CA ILE A 53 0.33 6.25 -31.84
C ILE A 53 -0.49 7.47 -32.22
N LYS A 54 -0.71 7.60 -33.54
CA LYS A 54 -1.39 8.75 -34.18
C LYS A 54 -2.81 9.05 -33.67
N ASN A 55 -3.36 8.25 -32.77
CA ASN A 55 -4.71 8.45 -32.29
C ASN A 55 -4.92 7.78 -30.91
N LEU A 56 -4.42 8.44 -29.86
CA LEU A 56 -4.49 7.98 -28.45
C LEU A 56 -5.92 7.78 -27.92
N LEU A 57 -6.95 8.22 -28.65
CA LEU A 57 -8.36 8.04 -28.30
C LEU A 57 -9.10 7.13 -29.30
N ASN A 58 -8.40 6.54 -30.27
CA ASN A 58 -9.02 5.66 -31.25
C ASN A 58 -9.62 4.42 -30.56
N PRO A 59 -10.94 4.21 -30.64
CA PRO A 59 -11.60 3.13 -29.91
C PRO A 59 -11.12 1.73 -30.30
N THR A 60 -10.80 1.52 -31.58
CA THR A 60 -10.30 0.24 -32.09
C THR A 60 -8.93 -0.09 -31.51
N LEU A 61 -7.98 0.85 -31.59
CA LEU A 61 -6.64 0.71 -31.03
C LEU A 61 -6.67 0.54 -29.50
N VAL A 62 -7.49 1.32 -28.80
CA VAL A 62 -7.67 1.21 -27.34
C VAL A 62 -8.20 -0.18 -26.98
N SER A 63 -9.19 -0.70 -27.71
CA SER A 63 -9.77 -2.03 -27.49
C SER A 63 -8.78 -3.16 -27.76
N GLU A 64 -7.99 -3.06 -28.84
CA GLU A 64 -6.96 -4.04 -29.21
C GLU A 64 -5.85 -4.12 -28.17
N LEU A 65 -5.28 -2.96 -27.78
CA LEU A 65 -4.24 -2.88 -26.76
C LEU A 65 -4.75 -3.37 -25.40
N PHE A 66 -5.95 -2.94 -24.99
CA PHE A 66 -6.58 -3.43 -23.78
C PHE A 66 -6.73 -4.96 -23.81
N SER A 67 -7.22 -5.51 -24.91
CA SER A 67 -7.44 -6.97 -25.05
C SER A 67 -6.13 -7.75 -25.02
N SER A 68 -5.08 -7.24 -25.66
CA SER A 68 -3.74 -7.84 -25.65
C SER A 68 -3.17 -7.89 -24.23
N VAL A 69 -3.07 -6.74 -23.56
CA VAL A 69 -2.51 -6.66 -22.21
C VAL A 69 -3.33 -7.46 -21.22
N LYS A 70 -4.67 -7.37 -21.29
CA LYS A 70 -5.57 -8.19 -20.48
C LYS A 70 -5.30 -9.68 -20.68
N GLY A 71 -5.07 -10.11 -21.92
CA GLY A 71 -4.71 -11.48 -22.26
C GLY A 71 -3.41 -11.94 -21.59
N ASP A 72 -2.36 -11.11 -21.67
CA ASP A 72 -1.07 -11.41 -21.05
C ASP A 72 -1.17 -11.54 -19.52
N ILE A 73 -1.86 -10.60 -18.88
CA ILE A 73 -2.09 -10.64 -17.43
C ILE A 73 -2.93 -11.87 -17.07
N GLN A 74 -3.98 -12.18 -17.85
CA GLN A 74 -4.81 -13.36 -17.61
C GLN A 74 -4.00 -14.65 -17.70
N ASN A 75 -3.05 -14.74 -18.63
CA ASN A 75 -2.14 -15.88 -18.76
C ASN A 75 -1.22 -16.01 -17.54
N GLN A 76 -0.68 -14.89 -17.04
CA GLN A 76 0.11 -14.88 -15.80
C GLN A 76 -0.72 -15.35 -14.60
N ILE A 77 -1.94 -14.84 -14.45
CA ILE A 77 -2.87 -15.26 -13.39
C ILE A 77 -3.19 -16.77 -13.51
N ASN A 78 -3.39 -17.28 -14.72
CA ASN A 78 -3.71 -18.68 -14.95
C ASN A 78 -2.50 -19.61 -14.72
N SER A 79 -1.27 -19.09 -14.76
CA SER A 79 -0.05 -19.85 -14.47
C SER A 79 0.09 -20.24 -13.00
N VAL A 80 -0.63 -19.57 -12.10
CA VAL A 80 -0.63 -19.85 -10.67
C VAL A 80 -1.94 -20.51 -10.20
N GLN A 81 -1.81 -21.42 -9.24
CA GLN A 81 -2.93 -22.25 -8.77
C GLN A 81 -3.66 -21.64 -7.56
N LEU A 82 -2.95 -20.99 -6.65
CA LEU A 82 -3.53 -20.47 -5.42
C LEU A 82 -4.18 -19.10 -5.66
N GLY A 83 -5.34 -18.87 -5.04
CA GLY A 83 -6.04 -17.59 -5.12
C GLY A 83 -5.25 -16.41 -4.54
N ILE A 84 -4.34 -16.68 -3.60
CA ILE A 84 -3.48 -15.64 -3.01
C ILE A 84 -2.38 -15.18 -3.97
N ASP A 85 -1.77 -16.13 -4.70
CA ASP A 85 -0.76 -15.82 -5.72
C ASP A 85 -1.40 -15.07 -6.90
N ARG A 86 -2.64 -15.43 -7.27
CA ARG A 86 -3.44 -14.68 -8.25
C ARG A 86 -3.70 -13.25 -7.80
N LEU A 87 -4.02 -13.07 -6.52
CA LEU A 87 -4.25 -11.74 -5.93
C LEU A 87 -2.96 -10.91 -5.92
N GLU A 88 -1.81 -11.52 -5.65
CA GLU A 88 -0.50 -10.86 -5.71
C GLU A 88 -0.19 -10.35 -7.13
N ILE A 89 -0.36 -11.20 -8.15
CA ILE A 89 -0.20 -10.80 -9.56
C ILE A 89 -1.12 -9.62 -9.90
N VAL A 90 -2.40 -9.71 -9.53
CA VAL A 90 -3.37 -8.63 -9.79
C VAL A 90 -2.98 -7.32 -9.08
N ASN A 91 -2.53 -7.39 -7.82
CA ASN A 91 -2.12 -6.21 -7.07
C ASN A 91 -0.84 -5.58 -7.64
N ASN A 92 0.11 -6.40 -8.10
CA ASN A 92 1.31 -5.93 -8.77
C ASN A 92 0.98 -5.18 -10.08
N GLU A 93 0.03 -5.69 -10.87
CA GLU A 93 -0.44 -4.99 -12.06
C GLU A 93 -1.22 -3.70 -11.73
N LEU A 94 -2.03 -3.69 -10.66
CA LEU A 94 -2.71 -2.48 -10.18
C LEU A 94 -1.72 -1.38 -9.77
N ASN A 95 -0.63 -1.75 -9.09
CA ASN A 95 0.39 -0.79 -8.64
C ASN A 95 1.08 -0.07 -9.80
N LYS A 96 1.17 -0.71 -10.98
CA LYS A 96 1.71 -0.07 -12.20
C LYS A 96 0.80 1.02 -12.75
N LEU A 97 -0.46 1.09 -12.32
CA LEU A 97 -1.47 2.03 -12.80
C LEU A 97 -1.71 3.22 -11.85
N TYR A 98 -0.76 3.52 -10.96
CA TYR A 98 -0.86 4.55 -9.90
C TYR A 98 -1.22 5.97 -10.39
N PHE A 99 -1.01 6.25 -11.68
CA PHE A 99 -1.27 7.55 -12.31
C PHE A 99 -2.68 7.68 -12.90
N THR A 100 -3.51 6.64 -12.82
CA THR A 100 -4.85 6.57 -13.43
C THR A 100 -5.90 7.20 -12.51
N GLU A 101 -6.85 7.93 -13.07
CA GLU A 101 -8.08 8.34 -12.39
C GLU A 101 -8.95 7.09 -12.14
N THR A 102 -9.29 6.88 -10.88
CA THR A 102 -9.94 5.65 -10.40
C THR A 102 -11.40 5.84 -10.03
N ALA A 103 -11.87 7.10 -9.93
CA ALA A 103 -13.22 7.41 -9.52
C ALA A 103 -14.26 7.00 -10.56
N LEU A 104 -13.93 7.11 -11.85
CA LEU A 104 -14.83 6.83 -12.96
C LEU A 104 -14.15 5.96 -14.01
N LYS A 105 -14.92 4.99 -14.53
CA LYS A 105 -14.47 4.13 -15.61
C LYS A 105 -14.49 4.89 -16.93
N ASN A 106 -13.31 5.33 -17.36
CA ASN A 106 -13.13 6.01 -18.63
C ASN A 106 -12.96 4.99 -19.76
N HIS A 107 -13.91 4.96 -20.69
CA HIS A 107 -13.96 3.99 -21.77
C HIS A 107 -12.90 4.23 -22.86
N HIS A 108 -12.25 5.40 -22.86
CA HIS A 108 -11.20 5.75 -23.80
C HIS A 108 -9.79 5.53 -23.22
N SER A 109 -9.68 5.22 -21.92
CA SER A 109 -8.42 5.05 -21.21
C SER A 109 -8.09 3.56 -21.03
N ILE A 110 -6.99 3.11 -21.63
CA ILE A 110 -6.47 1.75 -21.45
C ILE A 110 -6.14 1.51 -19.96
N PRO A 111 -5.42 2.41 -19.25
CA PRO A 111 -5.19 2.28 -17.82
C PRO A 111 -6.48 2.21 -16.99
N SER A 112 -7.49 3.03 -17.28
CA SER A 112 -8.76 3.01 -16.54
C SER A 112 -9.49 1.68 -16.76
N LEU A 113 -9.58 1.21 -18.01
CA LEU A 113 -10.18 -0.08 -18.34
C LEU A 113 -9.46 -1.25 -17.63
N LEU A 114 -8.12 -1.24 -17.62
CA LEU A 114 -7.31 -2.23 -16.91
C LEU A 114 -7.53 -2.16 -15.40
N TYR A 115 -7.50 -0.95 -14.82
CA TYR A 115 -7.70 -0.74 -13.39
C TYR A 115 -9.04 -1.31 -12.91
N HIS A 116 -10.13 -1.02 -13.62
CA HIS A 116 -11.46 -1.53 -13.25
C HIS A 116 -11.58 -3.04 -13.45
N TRP A 117 -11.00 -3.59 -14.51
CA TRP A 117 -10.96 -5.04 -14.71
C TRP A 117 -10.14 -5.75 -13.61
N LEU A 118 -8.94 -5.27 -13.32
CA LEU A 118 -8.07 -5.80 -12.28
C LEU A 118 -8.71 -5.69 -10.89
N THR A 119 -9.37 -4.57 -10.58
CA THR A 119 -10.12 -4.41 -9.32
C THR A 119 -11.24 -5.44 -9.19
N THR A 120 -11.90 -5.76 -10.31
CA THR A 120 -12.90 -6.84 -10.36
C THR A 120 -12.25 -8.20 -10.09
N GLN A 121 -11.11 -8.49 -10.71
CA GLN A 121 -10.37 -9.74 -10.47
C GLN A 121 -9.85 -9.85 -9.02
N ALA A 122 -9.32 -8.77 -8.45
CA ALA A 122 -8.88 -8.72 -7.05
C ALA A 122 -10.04 -9.05 -6.11
N THR A 123 -11.23 -8.53 -6.39
CA THR A 123 -12.45 -8.84 -5.64
C THR A 123 -12.80 -10.32 -5.76
N VAL A 124 -12.75 -10.89 -6.96
CA VAL A 124 -13.02 -12.32 -7.20
C VAL A 124 -12.04 -13.20 -6.43
N TYR A 125 -10.73 -12.92 -6.49
CA TYR A 125 -9.73 -13.74 -5.81
C TYR A 125 -9.74 -13.57 -4.30
N THR A 126 -10.05 -12.37 -3.80
CA THR A 126 -10.28 -12.13 -2.38
C THR A 126 -11.50 -12.91 -1.88
N ASN A 127 -12.60 -12.90 -2.64
CA ASN A 127 -13.83 -13.62 -2.29
C ASN A 127 -13.64 -15.15 -2.42
N ALA A 128 -12.92 -15.62 -3.44
CA ALA A 128 -12.62 -17.03 -3.61
C ALA A 128 -11.72 -17.54 -2.47
N ALA A 129 -10.68 -16.78 -2.09
CA ALA A 129 -9.87 -17.07 -0.92
C ALA A 129 -10.71 -17.09 0.35
N SER A 130 -11.65 -16.14 0.51
CA SER A 130 -12.56 -16.09 1.66
C SER A 130 -13.55 -17.26 1.69
N ASN A 131 -14.03 -17.72 0.53
CA ASN A 131 -14.99 -18.83 0.41
C ASN A 131 -14.37 -20.20 0.72
N VAL A 132 -13.06 -20.38 0.49
CA VAL A 132 -12.32 -21.56 0.98
C VAL A 132 -12.33 -21.64 2.52
N PHE A 133 -12.49 -20.50 3.20
CA PHE A 133 -12.62 -20.44 4.67
C PHE A 133 -14.07 -20.33 5.16
N ALA A 134 -15.04 -20.05 4.29
CA ALA A 134 -16.44 -19.79 4.65
C ALA A 134 -17.34 -21.05 4.70
N THR A 135 -16.82 -22.25 4.42
CA THR A 135 -17.57 -23.50 4.65
C THR A 135 -17.83 -23.83 6.14
N VAL A 136 -17.59 -22.87 7.05
CA VAL A 136 -17.82 -23.05 8.49
C VAL A 136 -18.64 -21.91 9.13
N ALA A 137 -19.08 -20.87 8.40
CA ALA A 137 -19.87 -19.81 9.03
C ALA A 137 -20.85 -19.15 8.05
N ASP A 138 -22.12 -19.49 8.22
CA ASP A 138 -23.25 -18.91 7.53
C ASP A 138 -23.70 -17.58 8.19
N LYS A 139 -24.18 -16.66 7.34
CA LYS A 139 -25.04 -15.47 7.56
C LYS A 139 -24.44 -14.08 7.88
N ARG A 140 -24.77 -13.17 6.93
CA ARG A 140 -24.93 -11.67 6.97
C ARG A 140 -23.60 -10.88 6.86
N THR A 141 -23.41 -9.89 5.98
CA THR A 141 -24.30 -8.89 5.35
C THR A 141 -23.62 -8.29 4.10
N VAL A 142 -24.43 -7.86 3.12
CA VAL A 142 -24.02 -7.12 1.90
C VAL A 142 -23.61 -5.69 2.23
N ILE A 143 -22.41 -5.23 1.84
CA ILE A 143 -22.04 -3.79 1.79
C ILE A 143 -21.05 -3.52 0.62
N GLU A 144 -21.31 -2.39 -0.05
CA GLU A 144 -20.80 -1.82 -1.31
C GLU A 144 -19.41 -1.08 -1.19
N PRO A 145 -18.79 -0.51 -2.27
CA PRO A 145 -17.40 -0.83 -2.69
C PRO A 145 -16.25 0.02 -2.09
N LYS A 146 -15.06 -0.60 -2.06
CA LYS A 146 -13.90 -0.36 -1.17
C LYS A 146 -12.77 0.59 -1.65
N THR A 147 -12.99 1.54 -2.55
CA THR A 147 -11.88 2.41 -3.01
C THR A 147 -11.51 3.52 -2.00
N ILE A 148 -12.49 4.06 -1.26
CA ILE A 148 -12.23 4.92 -0.09
C ILE A 148 -11.72 4.09 1.10
N ILE A 149 -12.11 2.81 1.14
CA ILE A 149 -11.86 1.92 2.27
C ILE A 149 -10.37 1.57 2.39
N ASN A 150 -9.58 1.43 1.31
CA ASN A 150 -8.14 1.13 1.46
C ASN A 150 -7.31 2.31 1.99
N LYS A 151 -7.56 3.55 1.55
CA LYS A 151 -6.86 4.73 2.08
C LYS A 151 -7.30 5.03 3.51
N VAL A 152 -8.59 4.89 3.81
CA VAL A 152 -9.14 4.99 5.18
C VAL A 152 -8.62 3.85 6.05
N HIS A 153 -8.46 2.63 5.53
CA HIS A 153 -7.92 1.48 6.25
C HIS A 153 -6.43 1.64 6.54
N ILE A 154 -5.60 2.11 5.59
CA ILE A 154 -4.18 2.41 5.86
C ILE A 154 -4.07 3.55 6.88
N GLN A 155 -4.86 4.62 6.75
CA GLN A 155 -4.88 5.72 7.72
C GLN A 155 -5.37 5.25 9.10
N GLU A 156 -6.35 4.34 9.15
CA GLU A 156 -6.84 3.74 10.39
C GLU A 156 -5.81 2.81 11.02
N GLN A 157 -5.09 2.01 10.22
CA GLN A 157 -3.97 1.19 10.68
C GLN A 157 -2.79 2.05 11.17
N GLN A 158 -2.48 3.16 10.51
CA GLN A 158 -1.49 4.15 10.96
C GLN A 158 -1.94 4.83 12.26
N LYS A 159 -3.24 5.13 12.41
CA LYS A 159 -3.80 5.67 13.65
C LYS A 159 -3.73 4.65 14.80
N ILE A 160 -4.04 3.39 14.53
CA ILE A 160 -3.88 2.28 15.48
C ILE A 160 -2.40 2.15 15.89
N ALA A 161 -1.48 2.21 14.94
CA ALA A 161 -0.04 2.20 15.22
C ALA A 161 0.38 3.36 16.12
N PHE A 162 -0.07 4.57 15.81
CA PHE A 162 0.17 5.73 16.67
C PHE A 162 -0.37 5.53 18.07
N GLN A 163 -1.60 5.02 18.23
CA GLN A 163 -2.20 4.76 19.54
C GLN A 163 -1.44 3.73 20.36
N HIS A 164 -0.94 2.66 19.71
CA HIS A 164 -0.14 1.64 20.37
C HIS A 164 1.24 2.16 20.80
N LEU A 165 1.81 3.12 20.07
CA LEU A 165 3.16 3.63 20.28
C LEU A 165 3.20 4.95 21.07
N ALA A 166 2.09 5.67 21.21
CA ALA A 166 2.04 7.03 21.78
C ALA A 166 2.73 7.17 23.15
N PHE A 167 2.65 6.13 23.98
CA PHE A 167 3.28 6.13 25.32
C PHE A 167 4.82 6.25 25.25
N MET A 168 5.45 5.86 24.13
CA MET A 168 6.89 5.95 23.93
C MET A 168 7.41 7.38 23.87
N LYS A 169 6.54 8.38 23.70
CA LYS A 169 6.90 9.81 23.83
C LYS A 169 7.05 10.24 25.30
N GLY A 170 6.56 9.43 26.24
CA GLY A 170 6.54 9.72 27.68
C GLY A 170 7.82 9.30 28.42
N VAL A 171 7.65 9.09 29.73
CA VAL A 171 8.69 8.62 30.66
C VAL A 171 8.38 7.18 31.08
N ASN A 172 9.38 6.36 31.38
CA ASN A 172 9.22 4.98 31.87
C ASN A 172 8.81 4.94 33.37
N ALA A 173 8.70 3.75 33.95
CA ALA A 173 8.37 3.56 35.37
C ALA A 173 9.41 4.16 36.34
N GLN A 174 10.63 4.43 35.86
CA GLN A 174 11.72 5.09 36.58
C GLN A 174 11.71 6.62 36.37
N ASN A 175 10.68 7.17 35.71
CA ASN A 175 10.55 8.58 35.36
C ASN A 175 11.64 9.08 34.38
N GLU A 176 12.22 8.18 33.60
CA GLU A 176 13.20 8.51 32.56
C GLU A 176 12.51 8.60 31.21
N LYS A 177 12.86 9.60 30.40
CA LYS A 177 12.31 9.76 29.06
C LYS A 177 12.60 8.53 28.20
N ILE A 178 11.58 7.92 27.60
CA ILE A 178 11.72 6.68 26.82
C ILE A 178 12.56 6.92 25.56
N MET A 179 12.24 7.96 24.79
CA MET A 179 12.99 8.41 23.61
C MET A 179 12.76 9.90 23.34
N SER A 180 13.61 10.52 22.52
CA SER A 180 13.45 11.91 22.09
C SER A 180 12.25 12.08 21.14
N VAL A 181 11.82 13.33 20.91
CA VAL A 181 10.70 13.60 20.00
C VAL A 181 11.07 13.25 18.57
N GLU A 182 12.31 13.51 18.18
CA GLU A 182 12.88 13.21 16.88
C GLU A 182 12.93 11.69 16.65
N GLN A 183 13.39 10.94 17.64
CA GLN A 183 13.41 9.47 17.63
C GLN A 183 12.00 8.88 17.50
N PHE A 184 11.04 9.45 18.24
CA PHE A 184 9.64 9.05 18.15
C PHE A 184 9.04 9.34 16.76
N ASN A 185 9.29 10.51 16.19
CA ASN A 185 8.82 10.86 14.85
C ASN A 185 9.44 9.93 13.78
N GLN A 186 10.73 9.59 13.92
CA GLN A 186 11.40 8.62 13.07
C GLN A 186 10.74 7.24 13.16
N LEU A 187 10.41 6.78 14.38
CA LEU A 187 9.72 5.52 14.61
C LEU A 187 8.35 5.48 13.92
N ILE A 188 7.54 6.52 14.10
CA ILE A 188 6.21 6.60 13.50
C ILE A 188 6.29 6.62 11.98
N ALA A 189 7.21 7.39 11.39
CA ALA A 189 7.41 7.41 9.94
C ALA A 189 7.81 6.02 9.39
N ALA A 190 8.71 5.32 10.09
CA ALA A 190 9.16 4.00 9.68
C ALA A 190 8.05 2.94 9.81
N VAL A 191 7.23 3.00 10.85
CA VAL A 191 6.06 2.10 11.03
C VAL A 191 4.98 2.39 10.01
N SER A 192 4.71 3.65 9.69
CA SER A 192 3.76 4.01 8.62
C SER A 192 4.21 3.44 7.27
N SER A 193 5.52 3.52 6.97
CA SER A 193 6.09 2.92 5.76
C SER A 193 6.02 1.39 5.78
N LEU A 194 6.24 0.74 6.92
CA LEU A 194 6.07 -0.71 7.09
C LEU A 194 4.62 -1.16 6.87
N ILE A 195 3.64 -0.38 7.33
CA ILE A 195 2.21 -0.68 7.15
C ILE A 195 1.78 -0.50 5.71
N GLU A 196 2.28 0.55 5.04
CA GLU A 196 1.90 0.89 3.67
C GLU A 196 2.55 -0.01 2.62
N ASN A 197 3.81 -0.41 2.84
CA ASN A 197 4.62 -1.09 1.82
C ASN A 197 4.94 -2.54 2.16
N GLU A 198 4.61 -3.03 3.37
CA GLU A 198 5.04 -4.32 3.94
C GLU A 198 6.56 -4.57 3.91
N LEU A 199 7.35 -3.52 3.65
CA LEU A 199 8.79 -3.52 3.56
C LEU A 199 9.39 -2.74 4.71
N VAL A 200 10.57 -3.17 5.16
CA VAL A 200 11.37 -2.37 6.10
C VAL A 200 11.99 -1.22 5.28
N PRO A 201 11.69 0.05 5.58
CA PRO A 201 12.34 1.15 4.88
C PRO A 201 13.86 1.09 5.09
N ALA A 202 14.65 1.62 4.17
CA ALA A 202 16.09 1.74 4.37
C ALA A 202 16.36 2.70 5.54
N ILE A 203 16.47 2.16 6.75
CA ILE A 203 16.71 2.92 7.97
C ILE A 203 18.18 3.31 7.97
N GLY A 204 18.49 4.51 7.46
CA GLY A 204 19.87 5.00 7.38
C GLY A 204 20.56 5.11 8.74
N ASN A 205 19.79 5.37 9.81
CA ASN A 205 20.28 5.44 11.19
C ASN A 205 19.31 4.73 12.14
N PRO A 206 19.61 3.51 12.63
CA PRO A 206 18.80 2.86 13.66
C PRO A 206 18.69 3.72 14.93
N LEU A 207 17.58 3.59 15.66
CA LEU A 207 17.45 4.22 16.97
C LEU A 207 18.55 3.68 17.89
N PRO A 208 19.22 4.57 18.65
CA PRO A 208 20.10 4.13 19.72
C PRO A 208 19.28 3.39 20.79
N GLN A 209 19.97 2.82 21.78
CA GLN A 209 19.28 2.17 22.90
C GLN A 209 18.33 3.16 23.59
N ILE A 210 17.04 2.81 23.60
CA ILE A 210 15.98 3.59 24.23
C ILE A 210 15.74 3.08 25.66
N ASN A 211 15.08 3.88 26.51
CA ASN A 211 14.84 3.53 27.90
C ASN A 211 13.63 2.58 28.08
N LEU A 212 13.59 1.55 27.23
CA LEU A 212 12.66 0.41 27.31
C LEU A 212 13.42 -0.90 27.08
N PRO A 213 13.18 -1.93 27.90
CA PRO A 213 13.73 -3.27 27.68
C PRO A 213 13.26 -3.91 26.35
N ASN A 214 14.10 -4.76 25.75
CA ASN A 214 13.79 -5.42 24.47
C ASN A 214 12.48 -6.22 24.49
N ASN A 215 12.13 -6.86 25.61
CA ASN A 215 10.87 -7.60 25.75
C ASN A 215 9.64 -6.67 25.75
N TYR A 216 9.75 -5.43 26.25
CA TYR A 216 8.67 -4.44 26.17
C TYR A 216 8.45 -4.00 24.74
N ILE A 217 9.52 -3.58 24.05
CA ILE A 217 9.44 -3.16 22.64
C ILE A 217 8.84 -4.28 21.80
N ARG A 218 9.41 -5.49 21.91
CA ARG A 218 8.95 -6.66 21.17
C ARG A 218 7.46 -6.94 21.41
N TYR A 219 7.03 -6.96 22.66
CA TYR A 219 5.63 -7.24 23.00
C TYR A 219 4.69 -6.11 22.57
N THR A 220 5.10 -4.85 22.62
CA THR A 220 4.34 -3.72 22.05
C THR A 220 4.11 -3.91 20.55
N PHE A 221 5.16 -4.27 19.81
CA PHE A 221 5.06 -4.53 18.37
C PHE A 221 4.25 -5.79 18.06
N TYR A 222 4.25 -6.79 18.95
CA TYR A 222 3.32 -7.92 18.85
C TYR A 222 1.86 -7.50 19.03
N LEU A 223 1.55 -6.65 20.02
CA LEU A 223 0.19 -6.15 20.20
C LEU A 223 -0.27 -5.36 18.98
N LEU A 224 0.60 -4.49 18.44
CA LEU A 224 0.30 -3.76 17.21
C LEU A 224 0.07 -4.73 16.04
N HIS A 225 1.00 -5.65 15.80
CA HIS A 225 0.86 -6.68 14.76
C HIS A 225 -0.44 -7.49 14.94
N LYS A 226 -0.77 -7.89 16.16
CA LYS A 226 -1.99 -8.65 16.48
C LYS A 226 -3.24 -7.84 16.18
N THR A 227 -3.26 -6.55 16.49
CA THR A 227 -4.38 -5.66 16.16
C THR A 227 -4.55 -5.52 14.65
N LEU A 228 -3.45 -5.44 13.89
CA LEU A 228 -3.47 -5.22 12.44
C LEU A 228 -3.72 -6.50 11.61
N TYR A 229 -3.19 -7.65 12.05
CA TYR A 229 -3.13 -8.89 11.25
C TYR A 229 -3.61 -10.14 12.00
N THR A 230 -4.18 -9.99 13.21
CA THR A 230 -4.64 -11.09 14.08
C THR A 230 -3.50 -12.01 14.58
N THR A 231 -3.80 -13.25 14.98
CA THR A 231 -2.86 -14.18 15.62
C THR A 231 -2.30 -15.27 14.70
N LYS A 232 -2.73 -15.35 13.43
CA LYS A 232 -2.53 -16.55 12.61
C LYS A 232 -1.11 -16.74 12.01
N SER A 233 -0.30 -15.69 11.88
CA SER A 233 1.14 -15.84 11.60
C SER A 233 1.92 -14.56 11.91
N ILE A 234 3.11 -14.69 12.49
CA ILE A 234 4.01 -13.55 12.73
C ILE A 234 4.72 -13.21 11.42
N LYS A 235 4.45 -12.02 10.88
CA LYS A 235 5.11 -11.54 9.65
C LYS A 235 6.60 -11.30 9.88
N GLU A 236 7.45 -11.84 8.99
CA GLU A 236 8.90 -11.71 9.11
C GLU A 236 9.38 -10.26 8.99
N SER A 237 8.68 -9.44 8.18
CA SER A 237 8.98 -8.00 8.02
C SER A 237 8.91 -7.22 9.34
N TRP A 238 8.05 -7.63 10.27
CA TRP A 238 7.95 -7.03 11.61
C TRP A 238 9.11 -7.43 12.52
N ILE A 239 9.64 -8.64 12.34
CA ILE A 239 10.83 -9.10 13.06
C ILE A 239 12.07 -8.40 12.52
N ASN A 240 12.20 -8.30 11.19
CA ASN A 240 13.28 -7.56 10.55
C ASN A 240 13.25 -6.08 10.93
N PHE A 241 12.06 -5.46 10.93
CA PHE A 241 11.88 -4.08 11.39
C PHE A 241 12.45 -3.85 12.79
N LEU A 242 12.19 -4.75 13.76
CA LEU A 242 12.73 -4.60 15.11
C LEU A 242 14.27 -4.58 15.13
N HIS A 243 14.91 -5.41 14.30
CA HIS A 243 16.36 -5.51 14.22
C HIS A 243 16.99 -4.33 13.48
N ASP A 244 16.30 -3.82 12.46
CA ASP A 244 16.81 -2.74 11.62
C ASP A 244 16.52 -1.36 12.23
N MET A 245 15.45 -1.22 13.03
CA MET A 245 15.05 0.03 13.68
C MET A 245 15.70 0.24 15.05
N PHE A 246 15.95 -0.81 15.84
CA PHE A 246 16.42 -0.67 17.22
C PHE A 246 17.80 -1.30 17.42
N LEU A 247 18.83 -0.47 17.66
CA LEU A 247 20.20 -0.94 17.83
C LEU A 247 20.35 -1.95 18.99
N GLN A 248 19.52 -1.84 20.03
CA GLN A 248 19.50 -2.74 21.18
C GLN A 248 19.12 -4.20 20.85
N PHE A 249 18.64 -4.49 19.64
CA PHE A 249 18.38 -5.86 19.17
C PHE A 249 19.58 -6.49 18.43
N LYS A 250 20.66 -5.75 18.17
CA LYS A 250 21.81 -6.20 17.36
C LYS A 250 22.42 -7.53 17.80
N ASN A 251 22.41 -7.81 19.11
CA ASN A 251 23.00 -9.02 19.69
C ASN A 251 21.98 -10.15 19.90
N ASN A 252 20.71 -9.93 19.55
CA ASN A 252 19.68 -10.96 19.60
C ASN A 252 19.59 -11.66 18.25
N GLU A 253 19.26 -12.95 18.24
CA GLU A 253 18.93 -13.63 17.01
C GLU A 253 17.50 -13.29 16.57
N ARG A 254 17.28 -13.16 15.25
CA ARG A 254 15.93 -12.96 14.67
C ARG A 254 15.00 -14.11 15.02
N ALA A 255 15.49 -15.36 14.99
CA ALA A 255 14.74 -16.53 15.41
C ALA A 255 14.28 -16.44 16.88
N THR A 256 15.17 -16.03 17.78
CA THR A 256 14.83 -15.80 19.20
C THR A 256 13.81 -14.66 19.35
N THR A 257 13.96 -13.58 18.58
CA THR A 257 13.04 -12.45 18.60
C THR A 257 11.64 -12.86 18.12
N LYS A 258 11.56 -13.67 17.06
CA LYS A 258 10.32 -14.23 16.53
C LYS A 258 9.65 -15.20 17.51
N ALA A 259 10.42 -16.13 18.09
CA ALA A 259 9.91 -17.11 19.05
C ALA A 259 9.30 -16.43 20.28
N LYS A 260 9.93 -15.36 20.76
CA LYS A 260 9.51 -14.62 21.95
C LYS A 260 8.53 -13.48 21.65
N PHE A 261 8.12 -13.29 20.40
CA PHE A 261 7.41 -12.08 19.96
C PHE A 261 6.13 -11.81 20.78
N SER A 262 5.37 -12.86 21.06
CA SER A 262 4.13 -12.81 21.84
C SER A 262 4.29 -12.94 23.36
N GLU A 263 5.52 -13.09 23.86
CA GLU A 263 5.77 -13.23 25.30
C GLU A 263 5.57 -11.90 26.02
N LYS A 264 4.54 -11.87 26.88
CA LYS A 264 4.18 -10.71 27.70
C LYS A 264 5.16 -10.50 28.85
N PRO A 265 5.75 -9.30 29.02
CA PRO A 265 6.50 -8.96 30.22
C PRO A 265 5.61 -8.94 31.47
N SER A 266 6.12 -9.42 32.60
CA SER A 266 5.33 -9.61 33.84
C SER A 266 4.65 -8.33 34.35
N MET A 267 5.32 -7.18 34.22
CA MET A 267 4.82 -5.88 34.71
C MET A 267 4.24 -5.00 33.59
N TYR A 268 4.06 -5.54 32.38
CA TYR A 268 3.72 -4.75 31.19
C TYR A 268 2.45 -3.92 31.35
N ASP A 269 1.36 -4.52 31.83
CA ASP A 269 0.07 -3.82 31.97
C ASP A 269 0.10 -2.79 33.11
N ALA A 270 0.74 -3.14 34.23
CA ALA A 270 0.84 -2.29 35.41
C ALA A 270 1.66 -1.02 35.09
N GLU A 271 2.75 -1.17 34.36
CA GLU A 271 3.59 -0.05 33.94
C GLU A 271 2.90 0.76 32.83
N LEU A 272 2.27 0.14 31.81
CA LEU A 272 1.53 0.88 30.79
C LEU A 272 0.38 1.74 31.32
N GLN A 273 -0.27 1.34 32.41
CA GLN A 273 -1.28 2.17 33.06
C GLN A 273 -0.67 3.41 33.74
N GLN A 274 0.58 3.34 34.19
CA GLN A 274 1.32 4.49 34.70
C GLN A 274 1.80 5.40 33.57
N LEU A 275 2.13 4.83 32.39
CA LEU A 275 2.60 5.55 31.20
C LEU A 275 1.49 6.32 30.45
N LYS A 276 0.21 6.01 30.72
CA LYS A 276 -0.97 6.63 30.10
C LYS A 276 -1.59 7.77 30.92
N LYS A 277 -1.07 8.03 32.13
CA LYS A 277 -1.46 9.17 32.98
C LYS A 277 -0.65 10.41 32.61
#